data_AF-A0A954MWP0-F1
#
_entry.id   AF-A0A954MWP0-F1
#
_cell.length_a   1.000
_cell.length_b   1.000
_cell.length_c   1.000
_cell.angle_alpha   90.00
_cell.angle_beta   90.00
_cell.angle_gamma   90.00
#
_symmetry.space_group_name_H-M   'P 1'
#
loop_
_entity.id
_entity.type
_entity.pdbx_description
1 polymer ?
#
loop_
_entity_poly.entity_id
_entity_poly.type
_entity_poly.pdbx_seq_one_letter_code
_entity_poly.pdbx_strand_id
1 'polypeptide(L)' 'MQQGRYRHYKGNEYVVIGTARHSETLEELVVYRQDYGDKGLWVRPKGMFLETIEIEGKSVTRFAYVGAE' A
#
# COMPACT_ATOMS: atom_id res chain seq x y z
N MET A 1 -7.70 -6.46 4.04
CA MET A 1 -7.32 -5.09 3.62
C MET A 1 -8.37 -4.63 2.62
N GLN A 2 -8.75 -3.36 2.64
CA GLN A 2 -9.76 -2.83 1.75
C GLN A 2 -9.15 -2.49 0.38
N GLN A 3 -9.85 -2.80 -0.71
CA GLN A 3 -9.51 -2.27 -2.04
C GLN A 3 -9.95 -0.81 -2.12
N GLY A 4 -9.19 0.01 -2.83
CA GLY A 4 -9.48 1.44 -2.96
C GLY A 4 -8.22 2.30 -2.94
N ARG A 5 -8.38 3.61 -2.76
CA ARG A 5 -7.29 4.58 -2.82
C ARG A 5 -6.56 4.69 -1.49
N TYR A 6 -5.23 4.73 -1.57
CA TYR A 6 -4.32 4.88 -0.46
C TYR A 6 -3.31 5.97 -0.76
N ARG A 7 -2.96 6.77 0.26
CA ARG A 7 -1.91 7.79 0.17
C ARG A 7 -0.69 7.32 0.95
N HIS A 8 0.45 7.26 0.27
CA HIS A 8 1.73 7.02 0.93
C HIS A 8 2.12 8.25 1.75
N TYR A 9 2.82 8.07 2.87
CA TYR A 9 3.24 9.18 3.74
C TYR A 9 4.08 10.25 3.00
N LYS A 10 4.71 9.90 1.87
CA LYS A 10 5.44 10.84 1.00
C LYS A 10 4.54 11.65 0.03
N GLY A 11 3.22 11.52 0.12
CA GLY A 11 2.25 12.31 -0.63
C GLY A 11 1.63 11.63 -1.85
N ASN A 12 2.33 10.68 -2.49
CA ASN A 12 1.83 10.00 -3.69
C ASN A 12 0.64 9.07 -3.39
N GLU A 13 -0.27 8.96 -4.35
CA GLU A 13 -1.49 8.15 -4.25
C GLU A 13 -1.41 6.87 -5.10
N TYR A 14 -2.10 5.85 -4.60
CA TYR A 14 -2.07 4.51 -5.13
C TYR A 14 -3.45 3.86 -5.02
N VAL A 15 -3.77 2.96 -5.93
CA VAL A 15 -4.99 2.14 -5.88
C VAL A 15 -4.61 0.72 -5.49
N VAL A 16 -5.15 0.23 -4.38
CA VAL A 16 -5.01 -1.17 -3.97
C VAL A 16 -6.03 -1.99 -4.72
N ILE A 17 -5.52 -2.89 -5.56
CA ILE A 17 -6.31 -3.80 -6.40
C ILE A 17 -6.67 -5.06 -5.63
N GLY A 18 -5.88 -5.47 -4.64
CA GLY A 18 -6.20 -6.62 -3.80
C GLY A 18 -4.99 -7.15 -3.05
N THR A 19 -5.13 -8.37 -2.52
CA THR A 19 -4.06 -9.11 -1.87
C THR A 19 -3.78 -10.42 -2.59
N ALA A 20 -2.51 -10.83 -2.60
CA ALA A 20 -2.05 -12.09 -3.15
C ALA A 20 -1.23 -12.87 -2.10
N ARG A 21 -0.89 -14.12 -2.39
CA ARG A 21 0.07 -14.91 -1.62
C ARG A 21 1.27 -15.23 -2.48
N HIS A 22 2.47 -15.02 -1.94
CA HIS A 22 3.70 -15.49 -2.56
C HIS A 22 3.69 -17.02 -2.59
N SER A 23 3.89 -17.65 -3.75
CA SER A 23 3.71 -19.11 -3.92
C SER A 23 4.65 -19.95 -3.07
N GLU A 24 5.88 -19.49 -2.91
CA GLU A 24 6.99 -20.20 -2.29
C GLU A 24 7.01 -20.01 -0.78
N THR A 25 6.62 -18.83 -0.29
CA THR A 25 6.71 -18.48 1.14
C THR A 25 5.34 -18.38 1.81
N LEU A 26 4.26 -18.36 1.03
CA LEU A 26 2.88 -18.09 1.46
C LEU A 26 2.69 -16.72 2.12
N GLU A 27 3.67 -15.82 2.00
CA GLU A 27 3.59 -14.45 2.52
C GLU A 27 2.45 -13.68 1.84
N GLU A 28 1.64 -12.97 2.63
CA GLU A 28 0.60 -12.09 2.09
C GLU A 28 1.23 -10.83 1.49
N LEU A 29 0.90 -10.56 0.23
CA LEU A 29 1.31 -9.38 -0.52
C LEU A 29 0.11 -8.48 -0.80
N VAL A 30 0.34 -7.18 -0.87
CA VAL A 30 -0.61 -6.19 -1.39
C VAL A 30 -0.25 -5.91 -2.84
N VAL A 31 -1.23 -6.05 -3.73
CA VAL A 31 -1.14 -5.72 -5.15
C VAL A 31 -1.76 -4.35 -5.36
N TYR A 32 -0.97 -3.38 -5.82
CA TYR A 32 -1.39 -1.99 -5.93
C TYR A 32 -0.77 -1.30 -7.14
N ARG A 33 -1.42 -0.23 -7.61
CA ARG A 33 -1.03 0.54 -8.78
C ARG A 33 -0.80 1.99 -8.41
N GLN A 34 0.19 2.63 -9.03
CA GLN A 34 0.35 4.09 -8.93
C GLN A 34 -0.90 4.78 -9.53
N ASP A 35 -1.42 5.81 -8.85
CA ASP A 35 -2.52 6.64 -9.37
C ASP A 35 -1.99 7.92 -10.05
N TYR A 36 -0.76 7.84 -10.57
CA TYR A 36 -0.02 8.91 -11.22
C TYR A 36 1.00 8.30 -12.20
N GLY A 37 1.58 9.14 -13.05
CA GLY A 37 2.61 8.73 -14.01
C GLY A 37 2.15 7.58 -14.90
N ASP A 38 3.06 6.63 -15.16
CA ASP A 38 2.81 5.46 -16.02
C ASP A 38 1.90 4.40 -15.40
N LYS A 39 1.34 4.65 -14.20
CA LYS A 39 0.42 3.76 -13.48
C LYS A 39 0.95 2.33 -13.34
N GLY A 40 2.23 2.19 -13.00
CA GLY A 40 2.88 0.88 -12.81
C GLY A 40 2.24 0.04 -11.71
N LEU A 41 2.27 -1.28 -11.88
CA LEU A 41 1.74 -2.27 -10.93
C LEU A 41 2.85 -2.82 -10.04
N TRP A 42 2.61 -2.86 -8.74
CA TRP A 42 3.58 -3.23 -7.72
C TRP A 42 3.00 -4.24 -6.73
N VAL A 43 3.90 -5.02 -6.13
CA VAL A 43 3.60 -5.87 -4.98
C VAL A 43 4.48 -5.48 -3.79
N ARG A 44 3.95 -5.62 -2.57
CA ARG A 44 4.71 -5.40 -1.33
C ARG A 44 4.18 -6.32 -0.23
N PRO A 45 5.03 -6.82 0.69
CA PRO A 45 4.57 -7.50 1.89
C PRO A 45 3.48 -6.71 2.62
N LYS A 46 2.38 -7.40 2.95
CA LYS A 46 1.22 -6.79 3.62
C LYS A 46 1.58 -6.18 4.97
N GLY A 47 2.45 -6.84 5.73
CA GLY A 47 2.97 -6.30 6.99
C GLY A 47 3.68 -4.96 6.79
N MET A 48 4.56 -4.86 5.79
CA MET A 48 5.25 -3.60 5.46
C MET A 48 4.31 -2.53 4.88
N PHE A 49 3.23 -2.93 4.21
CA PHE A 49 2.26 -1.99 3.67
C PHE A 49 1.42 -1.34 4.77
N LEU A 50 0.96 -2.14 5.74
CA LEU A 50 0.14 -1.69 6.87
C LEU A 50 0.96 -1.13 8.03
N GLU A 51 2.28 -1.06 7.88
CA GLU A 51 3.20 -0.61 8.91
C GLU A 51 2.95 0.85 9.31
N THR A 52 3.04 1.13 10.61
CA THR A 52 3.15 2.48 11.16
C THR A 52 4.62 2.82 11.33
N ILE A 53 5.05 3.95 10.78
CA ILE A 53 6.42 4.45 10.84
C ILE A 53 6.49 5.73 11.67
N GLU A 54 7.67 6.03 12.19
CA GLU A 54 7.94 7.30 12.85
C GLU A 54 8.53 8.30 11.85
N ILE A 55 7.90 9.46 11.71
CA ILE A 55 8.36 10.58 10.90
C ILE A 55 8.32 11.83 11.78
N GLU A 56 9.47 12.46 11.99
CA GLU A 56 9.60 13.68 12.80
C GLU A 56 8.97 13.53 14.21
N GLY A 57 9.18 12.38 14.86
CA GLY A 57 8.62 12.08 16.18
C GLY A 57 7.12 11.77 16.19
N LYS A 58 6.47 11.67 15.02
CA LYS A 58 5.05 11.32 14.89
C LYS A 58 4.88 9.93 14.27
N SER A 59 4.02 9.12 14.89
CA SER A 59 3.62 7.83 14.33
C SER A 59 2.59 8.03 13.21
N VAL A 60 2.92 7.60 12.00
CA VAL A 60 2.06 7.71 10.81
C VAL A 60 1.98 6.37 10.10
N THR A 61 0.80 6.01 9.58
CA THR A 61 0.67 4.83 8.72
C THR A 61 1.44 5.04 7.42
N ARG A 62 2.23 4.06 6.99
CA ARG A 62 3.00 4.14 5.74
C ARG A 62 2.09 4.41 4.54
N PHE A 63 0.94 3.76 4.50
CA PHE A 63 -0.14 3.99 3.54
C PHE A 63 -1.46 4.20 4.28
N ALA A 64 -2.04 5.39 4.15
CA ALA A 64 -3.34 5.73 4.73
C ALA A 64 -4.46 5.50 3.71
N TYR A 65 -5.57 4.86 4.12
CA TYR A 65 -6.75 4.71 3.27
C TYR A 65 -7.43 6.07 3.05
N VAL A 66 -7.78 6.37 1.80
CA VAL A 66 -8.40 7.64 1.39
C VAL A 66 -9.88 7.45 1.05
N GLY A 67 -10.27 6.29 0.54
CA GLY A 67 -11.65 5.99 0.17
C GLY A 67 -11.76 4.88 -0.85
N ALA A 68 -13.01 4.45 -1.09
CA ALA A 68 -13.31 3.60 -2.22
C ALA A 68 -13.16 4.44 -3.49
N GLU A 69 -12.77 3.80 -4.59
CA GLU A 69 -12.80 4.43 -5.92
C GLU A 69 -14.23 4.91 -6.26
#